data_AF-F4Q083-F1
#
_entry.id   AF-F4Q083-F1
#
_cell.length_a   1.000
_cell.length_b   1.000
_cell.length_c   1.000
_cell.angle_alpha   90.00
_cell.angle_beta   90.00
_cell.angle_gamma   90.00
#
_symmetry.space_group_name_H-M   'P 1'
#
loop_
_entity.id
_entity.type
_entity.pdbx_description
1 polymer ?
#
loop_
_entity_poly.entity_id
_entity_poly.type
_entity_poly.pdbx_seq_one_letter_code
_entity_poly.pdbx_strand_id
1 'polypeptide(L)'
;MSCDNETNRQDFYTSIDADIALGGKKPTSCFVSIRRDFRKCAYPMCGGYFIQTINSNSEQVYVATVAFESNQPINKSVVLESYGKSVIVNGYTRSSSQRGYKEFVVKTAHVSMEYEGIGEAKGNFYFFKSTGIMCIKAPCPSTSATELNTGNSVIVSSFSEPYNEHVHRFDGSWAISRVYDEDGSGHAIVQMVPNQQASEFTITRIYIQVPDPIKPCPKVTRKCPKGQVDLFDRDTNRCLVFRECAKPGVCILSIPLCQEKWRLHSYPSLQNGCNNYYCDPDFTTPAQQIK
;
A
#
# COMPACT_ATOMS: atom_id res chain seq x y z
N MET A 1 19.11 12.52 4.96
CA MET A 1 19.08 11.97 3.59
C MET A 1 17.99 12.69 2.80
N SER A 2 18.37 13.62 1.94
CA SER A 2 17.44 14.15 0.93
C SER A 2 17.36 13.13 -0.21
N CYS A 3 16.21 13.00 -0.87
CA CYS A 3 16.13 12.36 -2.20
C CYS A 3 17.12 13.01 -3.19
N ASP A 4 17.54 14.25 -2.88
CA ASP A 4 18.53 15.03 -3.61
C ASP A 4 19.90 15.08 -2.91
N ASN A 5 20.37 14.04 -2.20
CA ASN A 5 21.75 14.06 -1.65
C ASN A 5 22.82 13.86 -2.74
N GLU A 6 22.78 14.73 -3.75
CA GLU A 6 23.92 15.14 -4.57
C GLU A 6 24.64 16.27 -3.83
N THR A 7 25.49 15.91 -2.88
CA THR A 7 26.60 16.78 -2.53
C THR A 7 27.63 16.67 -3.66
N ASN A 8 27.79 17.74 -4.44
CA ASN A 8 28.73 17.98 -5.55
C ASN A 8 28.42 17.38 -6.94
N ARG A 9 27.87 18.19 -7.85
CA ARG A 9 28.60 18.71 -9.04
C ARG A 9 27.74 19.65 -9.89
N GLN A 10 28.26 20.85 -10.14
CA GLN A 10 28.05 21.52 -11.42
C GLN A 10 28.63 20.60 -12.50
N ASP A 11 27.79 20.14 -13.45
CA ASP A 11 28.07 20.17 -14.89
C ASP A 11 27.22 19.18 -15.73
N PHE A 12 26.68 19.73 -16.82
CA PHE A 12 26.29 19.11 -18.09
C PHE A 12 24.96 18.34 -18.27
N TYR A 13 24.19 18.83 -19.25
CA TYR A 13 23.02 18.22 -19.87
C TYR A 13 23.45 17.15 -20.89
N THR A 14 23.14 15.88 -20.65
CA THR A 14 22.95 14.86 -21.70
C THR A 14 21.97 13.78 -21.23
N SER A 15 21.36 13.09 -22.19
CA SER A 15 20.25 12.14 -22.04
C SER A 15 20.53 10.95 -21.12
N ILE A 16 19.62 10.71 -20.18
CA ILE A 16 19.66 9.71 -19.09
C ILE A 16 19.86 8.25 -19.59
N ASP A 17 19.50 7.93 -20.84
CA ASP A 17 19.66 6.57 -21.37
C ASP A 17 21.10 6.24 -21.81
N ALA A 18 21.98 7.24 -21.97
CA ALA A 18 23.39 7.03 -22.31
C ALA A 18 24.31 6.89 -21.08
N ASP A 19 23.94 7.47 -19.93
CA ASP A 19 24.82 7.53 -18.75
C ASP A 19 24.90 6.23 -17.96
N ILE A 20 23.91 5.34 -18.08
CA ILE A 20 23.99 3.99 -17.49
C ILE A 20 25.05 3.15 -18.20
N ALA A 21 25.33 3.40 -19.49
CA ALA A 21 26.40 2.74 -20.24
C ALA A 21 27.80 3.26 -19.90
N LEU A 22 27.91 4.38 -19.16
CA LEU A 22 29.18 5.04 -18.81
C LEU A 22 29.48 5.05 -17.30
N GLY A 23 28.75 4.28 -16.49
CA GLY A 23 29.01 4.16 -15.06
C GLY A 23 28.40 5.26 -14.18
N GLY A 24 27.35 5.94 -14.66
CA GLY A 24 26.57 6.89 -13.86
C GLY A 24 25.93 6.22 -12.63
N LYS A 25 25.99 6.88 -11.47
CA LYS A 25 25.37 6.40 -10.22
C LYS A 25 23.85 6.46 -10.38
N LYS A 26 23.18 5.30 -10.26
CA LYS A 26 21.72 5.23 -10.31
C LYS A 26 21.10 6.14 -9.23
N PRO A 27 20.09 6.97 -9.57
CA PRO A 27 19.46 7.84 -8.58
C PRO A 27 18.88 7.01 -7.43
N THR A 28 19.18 7.43 -6.20
CA THR A 28 18.68 6.79 -4.98
C THR A 28 17.21 7.12 -4.81
N SER A 29 16.35 6.10 -4.75
CA SER A 29 14.93 6.31 -4.52
C SER A 29 14.61 6.45 -3.03
N CYS A 30 13.54 7.19 -2.73
CA CYS A 30 13.10 7.53 -1.39
C CYS A 30 11.57 7.44 -1.29
N PHE A 31 11.05 7.32 -0.07
CA PHE A 31 9.62 7.40 0.19
C PHE A 31 9.20 8.85 0.50
N VAL A 32 8.19 9.34 -0.21
CA VAL A 32 7.65 10.69 -0.02
C VAL A 32 6.13 10.65 0.08
N SER A 33 5.57 11.56 0.86
CA SER A 33 4.17 11.94 0.70
C SER A 33 4.05 12.89 -0.49
N ILE A 34 2.97 12.78 -1.25
CA ILE A 34 2.73 13.58 -2.46
C ILE A 34 1.37 14.28 -2.34
N ARG A 35 1.33 15.57 -2.68
CA ARG A 35 0.07 16.32 -2.81
C ARG A 35 0.07 17.20 -4.04
N ARG A 36 -1.09 17.36 -4.66
CA ARG A 36 -1.27 18.28 -5.79
C ARG A 36 -1.12 19.74 -5.34
N ASP A 37 -0.52 20.55 -6.21
CA ASP A 37 -0.46 22.01 -6.04
C ASP A 37 -1.69 22.67 -6.68
N PHE A 38 -2.60 23.15 -5.83
CA PHE A 38 -3.86 23.80 -6.26
C PHE A 38 -3.73 25.33 -6.46
N ARG A 39 -2.53 25.90 -6.37
CA ARG A 39 -2.34 27.34 -6.63
C ARG A 39 -2.72 27.68 -8.08
N LYS A 40 -3.36 28.83 -8.28
CA LYS A 40 -3.80 29.33 -9.59
C LYS A 40 -2.78 30.34 -10.12
N CYS A 41 -1.96 29.94 -11.09
CA CYS A 41 -0.92 30.75 -11.74
C CYS A 41 -0.51 30.10 -13.08
N ALA A 42 0.44 30.69 -13.81
CA ALA A 42 0.92 30.11 -15.06
C ALA A 42 1.72 28.82 -14.82
N TYR A 43 1.29 27.71 -15.44
CA TYR A 43 2.08 26.48 -15.51
C TYR A 43 3.42 26.75 -16.20
N PRO A 44 4.57 26.21 -15.70
CA PRO A 44 4.74 25.22 -14.62
C PRO A 44 5.14 25.82 -13.26
N MET A 45 4.76 27.07 -12.94
CA MET A 45 5.00 27.62 -11.59
C MET A 45 4.01 27.10 -10.53
N CYS A 46 2.88 26.55 -10.99
CA CYS A 46 1.87 25.89 -10.17
C CYS A 46 1.08 24.87 -11.01
N GLY A 47 0.20 24.10 -10.36
CA GLY A 47 -0.49 22.98 -10.97
C GLY A 47 0.32 21.68 -11.01
N GLY A 48 1.54 21.70 -10.45
CA GLY A 48 2.40 20.54 -10.25
C GLY A 48 2.11 19.83 -8.94
N TYR A 49 3.15 19.37 -8.24
CA TYR A 49 3.03 18.62 -7.00
C TYR A 49 4.05 19.09 -5.97
N PHE A 50 3.68 18.96 -4.70
CA PHE A 50 4.61 19.04 -3.59
C PHE A 50 4.89 17.63 -3.07
N ILE A 51 6.17 17.29 -2.95
CA ILE A 51 6.62 16.06 -2.33
C ILE A 51 7.30 16.37 -0.99
N GLN A 52 7.16 15.48 -0.02
CA GLN A 52 7.83 15.59 1.27
C GLN A 52 8.35 14.23 1.71
N THR A 53 9.65 14.14 1.95
CA THR A 53 10.29 12.93 2.49
C THR A 53 9.66 12.58 3.84
N ILE A 54 9.15 11.36 3.96
CA ILE A 54 8.58 10.88 5.23
C ILE A 54 9.70 10.56 6.23
N ASN A 55 9.39 10.62 7.53
CA ASN A 55 10.35 10.51 8.63
C ASN A 55 11.53 11.50 8.52
N SER A 56 11.27 12.66 7.93
CA SER A 56 12.25 13.73 7.78
C SER A 56 11.62 15.07 8.15
N ASN A 57 12.43 15.96 8.71
CA ASN A 57 12.08 17.37 8.91
C ASN A 57 12.35 18.21 7.65
N SER A 58 12.58 17.56 6.49
CA SER A 58 12.78 18.28 5.23
C SER A 58 11.54 19.08 4.85
N GLU A 59 11.78 20.27 4.31
CA GLU A 59 10.74 21.07 3.67
C GLU A 59 10.14 20.35 2.45
N GLN A 60 8.96 20.80 2.04
CA GLN A 60 8.30 20.27 0.86
C GLN A 60 9.01 20.79 -0.40
N VAL A 61 9.25 19.90 -1.36
CA VAL A 61 9.89 20.21 -2.63
C VAL A 61 8.83 20.26 -3.73
N TYR A 62 8.85 21.32 -4.54
CA TYR A 62 8.00 21.42 -5.71
C TYR A 62 8.56 20.60 -6.87
N VAL A 63 7.70 19.82 -7.53
CA VAL A 63 7.99 19.14 -8.79
C VAL A 63 6.93 19.52 -9.82
N ALA A 64 7.36 19.85 -11.04
CA ALA A 64 6.47 20.32 -12.09
C ALA A 64 5.58 19.18 -12.63
N THR A 65 6.15 17.98 -12.71
CA THR A 65 5.47 16.79 -13.23
C THR A 65 5.75 15.56 -12.37
N VAL A 66 4.81 14.62 -12.44
CA VAL A 66 4.93 13.29 -11.85
C VAL A 66 4.85 12.29 -12.99
N ALA A 67 5.92 11.53 -13.16
CA ALA A 67 6.00 10.42 -14.09
C ALA A 67 5.94 9.09 -13.34
N PHE A 68 5.76 8.01 -14.09
CA PHE A 68 5.70 6.66 -13.54
C PHE A 68 6.73 5.80 -14.26
N GLU A 69 7.42 4.94 -13.51
CA GLU A 69 8.34 3.97 -14.09
C GLU A 69 7.61 3.05 -15.07
N SER A 70 8.22 2.80 -16.22
CA SER A 70 7.59 2.01 -17.28
C SER A 70 7.31 0.58 -16.78
N ASN A 71 6.19 0.00 -17.23
CA ASN A 71 5.74 -1.36 -16.89
C ASN A 71 5.22 -1.57 -15.46
N GLN A 72 5.09 -0.52 -14.64
CA GLN A 72 4.44 -0.63 -13.33
C GLN A 72 2.91 -0.58 -13.49
N PRO A 73 2.14 -1.56 -12.96
CA PRO A 73 0.69 -1.61 -13.07
C PRO A 73 -0.02 -0.64 -12.10
N ILE A 74 0.53 0.56 -11.88
CA ILE A 74 0.00 1.56 -10.95
C ILE A 74 -1.16 2.29 -11.61
N ASN A 75 -2.31 2.35 -10.91
CA ASN A 75 -3.38 3.24 -11.31
C ASN A 75 -2.97 4.69 -11.04
N LYS A 76 -2.65 5.44 -12.10
CA LYS A 76 -2.14 6.81 -12.00
C LYS A 76 -3.12 7.76 -11.32
N SER A 77 -4.43 7.59 -11.51
CA SER A 77 -5.42 8.50 -10.89
C SER A 77 -5.36 8.44 -9.37
N VAL A 78 -5.17 7.25 -8.80
CA VAL A 78 -5.04 7.05 -7.35
C VAL A 78 -3.89 7.88 -6.76
N VAL A 79 -2.78 8.03 -7.49
CA VAL A 79 -1.64 8.85 -7.06
C VAL A 79 -1.84 10.34 -7.36
N LEU A 80 -2.36 10.67 -8.54
CA LEU A 80 -2.43 12.07 -9.01
C LEU A 80 -3.61 12.84 -8.40
N GLU A 81 -4.67 12.15 -7.99
CA GLU A 81 -5.89 12.71 -7.40
C GLU A 81 -5.89 12.62 -5.87
N SER A 82 -4.81 12.09 -5.26
CA SER A 82 -4.73 11.94 -3.81
C SER A 82 -4.74 13.31 -3.11
N TYR A 83 -5.53 13.40 -2.04
CA TYR A 83 -5.57 14.57 -1.17
C TYR A 83 -4.77 14.32 0.10
N GLY A 84 -3.98 15.33 0.52
CA GLY A 84 -3.26 15.29 1.79
C GLY A 84 -2.19 14.19 1.84
N LYS A 85 -2.13 13.46 2.97
CA LYS A 85 -1.17 12.36 3.20
C LYS A 85 -1.79 10.97 2.96
N SER A 86 -2.78 10.87 2.10
CA SER A 86 -3.46 9.60 1.79
C SER A 86 -2.61 8.66 0.93
N VAL A 87 -1.56 9.17 0.26
CA VAL A 87 -0.69 8.38 -0.59
C VAL A 87 0.78 8.64 -0.26
N ILE A 88 1.52 7.54 -0.10
CA ILE A 88 2.98 7.51 0.00
C ILE A 88 3.52 6.87 -1.28
N VAL A 89 4.54 7.46 -1.88
CA VAL A 89 5.17 6.93 -3.10
C VAL A 89 6.65 6.71 -2.88
N ASN A 90 7.18 5.62 -3.43
CA ASN A 90 8.61 5.42 -3.61
C ASN A 90 9.00 5.92 -4.99
N GLY A 91 10.01 6.77 -5.08
CA GLY A 91 10.46 7.29 -6.37
C GLY A 91 11.74 8.08 -6.26
N TYR A 92 12.08 8.78 -7.33
CA TYR A 92 13.26 9.63 -7.40
C TYR A 92 12.99 10.89 -8.23
N THR A 93 13.73 11.95 -7.96
CA THR A 93 13.71 13.18 -8.73
C THR A 93 14.65 13.07 -9.93
N ARG A 94 14.29 13.72 -11.04
CA ARG A 94 15.19 13.95 -12.18
C ARG A 94 14.90 15.30 -12.82
N SER A 95 15.81 15.76 -13.68
CA SER A 95 15.58 16.94 -14.51
C SER A 95 14.34 16.75 -15.38
N SER A 96 13.43 17.72 -15.36
CA SER A 96 12.27 17.74 -16.25
C SER A 96 12.69 18.14 -17.66
N SER A 97 11.87 17.80 -18.66
CA SER A 97 11.97 18.39 -20.00
C SER A 97 11.75 19.91 -19.98
N GLN A 98 11.13 20.43 -18.93
CA GLN A 98 10.96 21.85 -18.69
C GLN A 98 12.18 22.43 -17.99
N ARG A 99 12.82 23.39 -18.65
CA ARG A 99 14.07 24.00 -18.19
C ARG A 99 13.92 24.57 -16.77
N GLY A 100 14.76 24.08 -15.85
CA GLY A 100 14.81 24.55 -14.45
C GLY A 100 13.82 23.88 -13.50
N TYR A 101 13.03 22.91 -13.96
CA TYR A 101 12.07 22.20 -13.12
C TYR A 101 12.47 20.74 -12.89
N LYS A 102 11.98 20.18 -11.78
CA LYS A 102 12.15 18.77 -11.44
C LYS A 102 10.90 17.96 -11.82
N GLU A 103 11.12 16.73 -12.24
CA GLU A 103 10.12 15.68 -12.37
C GLU A 103 10.33 14.65 -11.27
N PHE A 104 9.25 14.13 -10.68
CA PHE A 104 9.32 12.98 -9.77
C PHE A 104 8.85 11.71 -10.48
N VAL A 105 9.68 10.68 -10.52
CA VAL A 105 9.37 9.38 -11.13
C VAL A 105 8.96 8.40 -10.05
N VAL A 106 7.68 8.02 -10.05
CA VAL A 106 7.07 7.06 -9.13
C VAL A 106 7.40 5.63 -9.56
N LYS A 107 7.94 4.83 -8.64
CA LYS A 107 8.19 3.39 -8.80
C LYS A 107 7.10 2.53 -8.17
N THR A 108 6.69 2.87 -6.95
CA THR A 108 5.60 2.21 -6.22
C THR A 108 4.76 3.25 -5.51
N ALA A 109 3.50 2.90 -5.24
CA ALA A 109 2.55 3.75 -4.54
C ALA A 109 1.83 2.92 -3.48
N HIS A 110 1.61 3.53 -2.31
CA HIS A 110 0.94 2.96 -1.16
C HIS A 110 -0.17 3.89 -0.72
N VAL A 111 -1.39 3.36 -0.62
CA VAL A 111 -2.60 4.13 -0.36
C VAL A 111 -3.11 3.83 1.04
N SER A 112 -3.39 4.86 1.82
CA SER A 112 -3.91 4.76 3.18
C SER A 112 -5.27 4.06 3.16
N MET A 113 -5.44 3.07 4.03
CA MET A 113 -6.77 2.60 4.41
C MET A 113 -7.41 3.64 5.33
N GLU A 114 -8.57 4.17 4.93
CA GLU A 114 -9.32 5.19 5.68
C GLU A 114 -10.64 4.60 6.19
N TYR A 115 -11.12 5.05 7.35
CA TYR A 115 -12.41 4.66 7.91
C TYR A 115 -13.03 5.85 8.66
N GLU A 116 -14.32 5.79 8.97
CA GLU A 116 -15.02 6.86 9.67
C GLU A 116 -14.48 7.07 11.09
N GLY A 117 -14.14 8.31 11.44
CA GLY A 117 -13.56 8.61 12.75
C GLY A 117 -12.05 8.30 12.85
N ILE A 118 -11.38 7.96 11.74
CA ILE A 118 -9.92 7.86 11.73
C ILE A 118 -9.31 9.21 12.12
N GLY A 119 -8.56 9.23 13.23
CA GLY A 119 -7.90 10.43 13.72
C GLY A 119 -6.78 10.91 12.80
N GLU A 120 -6.13 12.00 13.22
CA GLU A 120 -4.92 12.47 12.53
C GLU A 120 -3.83 11.40 12.51
N ALA A 121 -3.18 11.29 11.35
CA ALA A 121 -2.00 10.47 11.12
C ALA A 121 -0.88 10.84 12.11
N LYS A 122 -0.51 9.92 13.03
CA LYS A 122 0.53 10.14 14.05
C LYS A 122 1.59 9.04 14.01
N GLY A 123 2.82 9.42 14.30
CA GLY A 123 3.97 8.50 14.38
C GLY A 123 4.79 8.44 13.09
N ASN A 124 5.82 7.61 13.13
CA ASN A 124 6.75 7.41 12.02
C ASN A 124 6.27 6.26 11.12
N PHE A 125 6.82 6.21 9.90
CA PHE A 125 6.48 5.23 8.88
C PHE A 125 7.51 4.09 8.84
N TYR A 126 7.03 2.85 8.74
CA TYR A 126 7.88 1.65 8.82
C TYR A 126 7.48 0.60 7.80
N PHE A 127 8.47 -0.19 7.37
CA PHE A 127 8.24 -1.54 6.87
C PHE A 127 8.40 -2.54 7.99
N PHE A 128 7.57 -3.57 7.99
CA PHE A 128 7.69 -4.70 8.89
C PHE A 128 8.41 -5.83 8.16
N LYS A 129 9.27 -6.55 8.87
CA LYS A 129 9.99 -7.70 8.33
C LYS A 129 10.07 -8.77 9.39
N SER A 130 9.75 -10.01 9.01
CA SER A 130 9.96 -11.16 9.88
C SER A 130 11.45 -11.31 10.22
N THR A 131 11.76 -11.51 11.49
CA THR A 131 13.11 -11.82 11.96
C THR A 131 13.48 -13.29 11.71
N GLY A 132 12.51 -14.12 11.31
CA GLY A 132 12.68 -15.57 11.18
C GLY A 132 12.83 -16.31 12.52
N ILE A 133 12.71 -15.60 13.64
CA ILE A 133 12.79 -16.20 14.98
C ILE A 133 11.47 -16.93 15.25
N MET A 134 11.52 -18.26 15.19
CA MET A 134 10.48 -19.12 15.74
C MET A 134 10.79 -19.37 17.22
N CYS A 135 9.84 -19.07 18.08
CA CYS A 135 10.04 -19.28 19.51
C CYS A 135 9.32 -20.51 20.03
N ILE A 136 9.92 -21.08 21.08
CA ILE A 136 9.35 -22.18 21.86
C ILE A 136 8.36 -21.65 22.92
N LYS A 137 8.60 -20.44 23.49
CA LYS A 137 7.77 -19.83 24.54
C LYS A 137 7.63 -18.31 24.36
N ALA A 138 6.39 -17.81 24.42
CA ALA A 138 6.02 -16.39 24.22
C ALA A 138 6.41 -15.48 25.42
N PRO A 139 6.50 -14.13 25.24
CA PRO A 139 6.29 -13.36 24.00
C PRO A 139 7.52 -13.38 23.10
N CYS A 140 7.29 -13.44 21.78
CA CYS A 140 8.38 -13.63 20.83
C CYS A 140 8.45 -12.55 19.77
N PRO A 141 9.57 -11.79 19.74
CA PRO A 141 9.79 -10.80 18.72
C PRO A 141 10.17 -11.49 17.41
N SER A 142 9.16 -11.98 16.69
CA SER A 142 9.32 -12.49 15.34
C SER A 142 9.39 -11.37 14.30
N THR A 143 9.36 -10.09 14.73
CA THR A 143 9.14 -8.96 13.83
C THR A 143 10.07 -7.80 14.14
N SER A 144 10.67 -7.26 13.09
CA SER A 144 11.42 -5.99 13.11
C SER A 144 10.67 -4.96 12.28
N ALA A 145 10.62 -3.72 12.75
CA ALA A 145 10.09 -2.60 12.00
C ALA A 145 11.24 -1.67 11.60
N THR A 146 11.43 -1.45 10.31
CA THR A 146 12.46 -0.57 9.76
C THR A 146 11.85 0.74 9.31
N GLU A 147 12.28 1.82 9.93
CA GLU A 147 11.84 3.18 9.68
C GLU A 147 12.26 3.62 8.27
N LEU A 148 11.29 4.10 7.49
CA LEU A 148 11.50 4.50 6.11
C LEU A 148 12.42 5.73 6.03
N ASN A 149 13.28 5.75 5.01
CA ASN A 149 14.29 6.78 4.72
C ASN A 149 15.43 6.95 5.74
N THR A 150 15.33 6.42 6.96
CA THR A 150 16.39 6.48 7.98
C THR A 150 17.14 5.14 8.10
N GLY A 151 16.45 4.03 7.88
CA GLY A 151 16.99 2.68 8.07
C GLY A 151 17.11 2.25 9.53
N ASN A 152 16.63 3.06 10.48
CA ASN A 152 16.57 2.67 11.89
C ASN A 152 15.60 1.51 12.05
N SER A 153 16.01 0.44 12.73
CA SER A 153 15.12 -0.69 13.01
C SER A 153 14.82 -0.80 14.50
N VAL A 154 13.57 -1.14 14.81
CA VAL A 154 13.12 -1.48 16.16
C VAL A 154 12.55 -2.90 16.17
N ILE A 155 12.65 -3.57 17.31
CA ILE A 155 12.01 -4.86 17.51
C ILE A 155 10.57 -4.63 17.97
N VAL A 156 9.62 -5.33 17.34
CA VAL A 156 8.21 -5.25 17.65
C VAL A 156 7.77 -6.60 18.23
N SER A 157 7.39 -6.61 19.51
CA SER A 157 6.87 -7.81 20.17
C SER A 157 5.39 -8.01 19.88
N SER A 158 4.64 -6.92 19.78
CA SER A 158 3.20 -6.92 19.50
C SER A 158 2.80 -5.55 18.94
N PHE A 159 1.67 -5.54 18.24
CA PHE A 159 1.02 -4.30 17.86
C PHE A 159 -0.49 -4.47 17.83
N SER A 160 -1.20 -3.36 17.95
CA SER A 160 -2.64 -3.25 17.69
C SER A 160 -2.92 -2.39 16.47
N GLU A 161 -4.03 -2.65 15.81
CA GLU A 161 -4.53 -1.86 14.68
C GLU A 161 -6.03 -1.57 14.90
N PRO A 162 -6.55 -0.43 14.43
CA PRO A 162 -7.92 -0.03 14.75
C PRO A 162 -8.98 -0.59 13.79
N TYR A 163 -8.61 -1.17 12.65
CA TYR A 163 -9.55 -1.47 11.56
C TYR A 163 -10.48 -2.63 11.91
N ASN A 164 -10.06 -3.64 12.66
CA ASN A 164 -10.96 -4.72 13.12
C ASN A 164 -12.14 -4.21 13.97
N GLU A 165 -11.96 -3.10 14.70
CA GLU A 165 -13.00 -2.52 15.56
C GLU A 165 -13.89 -1.53 14.82
N HIS A 166 -13.36 -0.84 13.79
CA HIS A 166 -14.04 0.28 13.13
C HIS A 166 -14.54 -0.04 11.72
N VAL A 167 -14.13 -1.16 11.13
CA VAL A 167 -14.53 -1.56 9.78
C VAL A 167 -15.34 -2.86 9.86
N HIS A 168 -16.65 -2.76 9.67
CA HIS A 168 -17.51 -3.94 9.64
C HIS A 168 -17.10 -4.88 8.50
N ARG A 169 -16.96 -6.20 8.79
CA ARG A 169 -16.52 -7.22 7.83
C ARG A 169 -15.12 -6.97 7.24
N PHE A 170 -14.24 -6.37 8.02
CA PHE A 170 -12.83 -6.23 7.66
C PHE A 170 -12.13 -7.58 7.56
N ASP A 171 -11.28 -7.73 6.53
CA ASP A 171 -10.40 -8.88 6.38
C ASP A 171 -9.07 -8.62 7.11
N GLY A 172 -9.08 -8.80 8.43
CA GLY A 172 -7.89 -8.61 9.26
C GLY A 172 -6.74 -9.53 8.87
N SER A 173 -7.03 -10.77 8.46
CA SER A 173 -6.01 -11.72 8.02
C SER A 173 -5.26 -11.24 6.77
N TRP A 174 -5.99 -10.73 5.77
CA TRP A 174 -5.37 -10.09 4.60
C TRP A 174 -4.52 -8.88 5.01
N ALA A 175 -5.08 -7.93 5.75
CA ALA A 175 -4.35 -6.70 6.06
C ALA A 175 -3.07 -6.97 6.85
N ILE A 176 -3.14 -7.87 7.83
CA ILE A 176 -1.98 -8.30 8.62
C ILE A 176 -0.96 -9.06 7.77
N SER A 177 -1.38 -9.86 6.79
CA SER A 177 -0.44 -10.49 5.85
C SER A 177 0.30 -9.49 4.96
N ARG A 178 -0.26 -8.29 4.71
CA ARG A 178 0.44 -7.21 3.98
C ARG A 178 1.44 -6.48 4.87
N VAL A 179 1.13 -6.36 6.16
CA VAL A 179 2.03 -5.81 7.16
C VAL A 179 3.23 -6.74 7.36
N TYR A 180 2.98 -8.04 7.55
CA TYR A 180 4.05 -9.04 7.60
C TYR A 180 4.56 -9.35 6.19
N ASP A 181 5.43 -8.48 5.70
CA ASP A 181 6.08 -8.56 4.39
C ASP A 181 7.05 -9.76 4.31
N GLU A 182 6.51 -10.98 4.21
CA GLU A 182 7.28 -12.21 4.23
C GLU A 182 8.27 -12.32 3.06
N ASP A 183 7.91 -11.75 1.90
CA ASP A 183 8.74 -11.75 0.70
C ASP A 183 9.67 -10.51 0.59
N GLY A 184 9.55 -9.56 1.53
CA GLY A 184 10.38 -8.35 1.56
C GLY A 184 10.07 -7.37 0.43
N SER A 185 8.91 -7.45 -0.21
CA SER A 185 8.54 -6.61 -1.35
C SER A 185 7.91 -5.27 -0.96
N GLY A 186 7.61 -5.07 0.31
CA GLY A 186 7.06 -3.85 0.88
C GLY A 186 5.57 -3.68 0.62
N HIS A 187 4.78 -4.75 0.71
CA HIS A 187 3.33 -4.72 0.41
C HIS A 187 2.53 -3.68 1.21
N ALA A 188 2.96 -3.37 2.43
CA ALA A 188 2.36 -2.31 3.23
C ALA A 188 3.40 -1.43 3.92
N ILE A 189 3.08 -0.14 4.03
CA ILE A 189 3.75 0.78 4.94
C ILE A 189 2.83 0.98 6.14
N VAL A 190 3.36 0.89 7.35
CA VAL A 190 2.59 1.19 8.55
C VAL A 190 3.08 2.47 9.19
N GLN A 191 2.15 3.27 9.68
CA GLN A 191 2.44 4.38 10.56
C GLN A 191 2.11 3.95 11.98
N MET A 192 3.03 4.13 12.92
CA MET A 192 2.84 3.65 14.29
C MET A 192 3.49 4.56 15.32
N VAL A 193 2.94 4.49 16.53
CA VAL A 193 3.48 5.15 17.74
C VAL A 193 3.83 4.09 18.78
N PRO A 194 4.91 4.27 19.57
CA PRO A 194 5.19 3.39 20.69
C PRO A 194 4.08 3.52 21.75
N ASN A 195 3.72 2.39 22.36
CA ASN A 195 2.87 2.36 23.56
C ASN A 195 3.72 2.63 24.82
N GLN A 196 3.09 2.64 26.00
CA GLN A 196 3.76 2.80 27.30
C GLN A 196 4.84 1.73 27.55
N GLN A 197 4.72 0.55 26.93
CA GLN A 197 5.69 -0.53 27.03
C GLN A 197 6.66 -0.48 25.84
N ALA A 198 7.96 -0.48 26.13
CA ALA A 198 8.98 -0.54 25.10
C ALA A 198 8.86 -1.86 24.31
N SER A 199 8.58 -1.77 23.01
CA SER A 199 8.35 -2.87 22.02
C SER A 199 6.89 -3.19 21.70
N GLU A 200 5.92 -2.57 22.36
CA GLU A 200 4.52 -2.60 21.94
C GLU A 200 4.19 -1.33 21.14
N PHE A 201 3.52 -1.49 20.01
CA PHE A 201 3.19 -0.37 19.13
C PHE A 201 1.71 -0.32 18.80
N THR A 202 1.18 0.89 18.58
CA THR A 202 -0.16 1.07 18.02
C THR A 202 -0.01 1.56 16.59
N ILE A 203 -0.47 0.75 15.65
CA ILE A 203 -0.59 1.15 14.25
C ILE A 203 -1.71 2.17 14.16
N THR A 204 -1.37 3.38 13.73
CA THR A 204 -2.34 4.46 13.53
C THR A 204 -2.90 4.47 12.11
N ARG A 205 -2.09 4.03 11.13
CA ARG A 205 -2.50 3.91 9.72
C ARG A 205 -1.74 2.78 9.01
N ILE A 206 -2.42 2.13 8.08
CA ILE A 206 -1.82 1.16 7.15
C ILE A 206 -1.99 1.70 5.74
N TYR A 207 -0.92 1.66 4.95
CA TYR A 207 -0.90 2.04 3.55
C TYR A 207 -0.58 0.81 2.73
N ILE A 208 -1.49 0.44 1.81
CA ILE A 208 -1.37 -0.77 1.00
C ILE A 208 -0.79 -0.42 -0.36
N GLN A 209 0.21 -1.18 -0.81
CA GLN A 209 0.77 -1.04 -2.14
C GLN A 209 -0.30 -1.26 -3.21
N VAL A 210 -0.35 -0.39 -4.22
CA VAL A 210 -1.26 -0.56 -5.36
C VAL A 210 -0.49 -0.91 -6.65
N PRO A 211 -0.97 -1.88 -7.44
CA PRO A 211 -2.19 -2.67 -7.22
C PRO A 211 -1.98 -3.75 -6.15
N ASP A 212 -3.05 -4.05 -5.41
CA ASP A 212 -3.12 -5.24 -4.55
C ASP A 212 -4.24 -6.17 -5.07
N PRO A 213 -4.01 -7.49 -5.20
CA PRO A 213 -2.70 -8.13 -5.15
C PRO A 213 -1.82 -7.67 -6.32
N ILE A 214 -0.49 -7.67 -6.14
CA ILE A 214 0.48 -7.32 -7.18
C ILE A 214 0.38 -8.29 -8.37
N LYS A 215 0.21 -9.57 -8.07
CA LYS A 215 0.00 -10.63 -9.07
C LYS A 215 -1.49 -10.84 -9.26
N PRO A 216 -2.00 -10.84 -10.51
CA PRO A 216 -3.39 -11.19 -10.77
C PRO A 216 -3.72 -12.57 -10.22
N CYS A 217 -4.91 -12.70 -9.63
CA CYS A 217 -5.39 -13.98 -9.12
C CYS A 217 -5.51 -15.03 -10.24
N PRO A 218 -5.19 -16.31 -9.95
CA PRO A 218 -5.35 -17.38 -10.92
C PRO A 218 -6.83 -17.59 -11.25
N LYS A 219 -7.15 -17.91 -12.51
CA LYS A 219 -8.54 -18.20 -12.89
C LYS A 219 -9.00 -19.50 -12.22
N VAL A 220 -10.13 -19.45 -11.53
CA VAL A 220 -10.82 -20.64 -11.03
C VAL A 220 -11.37 -21.43 -12.22
N THR A 221 -10.91 -22.67 -12.40
CA THR A 221 -11.35 -23.56 -13.50
C THR A 221 -12.28 -24.68 -13.05
N ARG A 222 -12.26 -25.04 -11.77
CA ARG A 222 -13.09 -26.11 -11.22
C ARG A 222 -14.54 -25.66 -11.12
N LYS A 223 -15.45 -26.57 -11.48
CA LYS A 223 -16.90 -26.37 -11.39
C LYS A 223 -17.55 -27.58 -10.74
N CYS A 224 -18.56 -27.34 -9.93
CA CYS A 224 -19.35 -28.36 -9.30
C CYS A 224 -20.30 -29.04 -10.29
N PRO A 225 -20.66 -30.31 -10.04
CA PRO A 225 -21.69 -31.00 -10.80
C PRO A 225 -23.03 -30.25 -10.79
N LYS A 226 -23.89 -30.57 -11.76
CA LYS A 226 -25.24 -29.99 -11.85
C LYS A 226 -26.01 -30.18 -10.54
N GLY A 227 -26.59 -29.09 -10.03
CA GLY A 227 -27.36 -29.07 -8.78
C GLY A 227 -26.54 -28.84 -7.52
N GLN A 228 -25.25 -28.53 -7.64
CA GLN A 228 -24.39 -28.10 -6.55
C GLN A 228 -23.85 -26.69 -6.81
N VAL A 229 -23.36 -26.04 -5.77
CA VAL A 229 -22.75 -24.70 -5.80
C VAL A 229 -21.27 -24.83 -5.44
N ASP A 230 -20.42 -24.12 -6.18
CA ASP A 230 -19.00 -23.99 -5.88
C ASP A 230 -18.83 -23.18 -4.58
N LEU A 231 -18.15 -23.75 -3.59
CA LEU A 231 -17.75 -23.02 -2.38
C LEU A 231 -16.28 -22.60 -2.50
N PHE A 232 -16.01 -21.37 -2.10
CA PHE A 232 -14.70 -20.77 -2.15
C PHE A 232 -14.22 -20.35 -0.76
N ASP A 233 -12.93 -20.48 -0.55
CA ASP A 233 -12.22 -19.69 0.45
C ASP A 233 -11.52 -18.52 -0.24
N ARG A 234 -11.05 -17.58 0.57
CA ARG A 234 -10.25 -16.46 0.13
C ARG A 234 -8.89 -16.53 0.81
N ASP A 235 -7.84 -16.51 0.00
CA ASP A 235 -6.48 -16.51 0.53
C ASP A 235 -6.02 -15.10 0.96
N THR A 236 -4.82 -15.01 1.49
CA THR A 236 -4.20 -13.74 1.89
C THR A 236 -3.89 -12.81 0.71
N ASN A 237 -3.99 -13.26 -0.54
CA ASN A 237 -3.94 -12.43 -1.76
C ASN A 237 -5.33 -11.99 -2.23
N ARG A 238 -6.35 -12.20 -1.41
CA ARG A 238 -7.76 -11.92 -1.74
C ARG A 238 -8.24 -12.71 -2.96
N CYS A 239 -7.53 -13.77 -3.32
CA CYS A 239 -7.88 -14.64 -4.43
C CYS A 239 -8.83 -15.74 -3.97
N LEU A 240 -9.78 -16.07 -4.83
CA LEU A 240 -10.73 -17.14 -4.56
C LEU A 240 -10.09 -18.49 -4.84
N VAL A 241 -10.11 -19.35 -3.83
CA VAL A 241 -9.61 -20.72 -3.89
C VAL A 241 -10.82 -21.64 -3.78
N PHE A 242 -11.03 -22.49 -4.79
CA PHE A 242 -12.09 -23.50 -4.72
C PHE A 242 -11.85 -24.40 -3.50
N ARG A 243 -12.85 -24.50 -2.63
CA ARG A 243 -12.83 -25.39 -1.47
C ARG A 243 -13.50 -26.71 -1.80
N GLU A 244 -14.80 -26.66 -2.06
CA GLU A 244 -15.64 -27.86 -2.20
C GLU A 244 -16.95 -27.55 -2.93
N CYS A 245 -17.76 -28.58 -3.14
CA CYS A 245 -19.12 -28.43 -3.63
C CYS A 245 -20.13 -28.61 -2.50
N ALA A 246 -21.17 -27.79 -2.50
CA ALA A 246 -22.29 -27.94 -1.57
C ALA A 246 -23.63 -28.03 -2.30
N LYS A 247 -24.59 -28.73 -1.67
CA LYS A 247 -25.98 -28.66 -2.09
C LYS A 247 -26.51 -27.25 -1.79
N PRO A 248 -27.21 -26.57 -2.71
CA PRO A 248 -27.82 -25.28 -2.41
C PRO A 248 -28.87 -25.43 -1.31
N GLY A 249 -29.02 -24.40 -0.49
CA GLY A 249 -30.04 -24.35 0.57
C GLY A 249 -30.46 -22.92 0.90
N VAL A 250 -31.16 -22.75 2.02
CA VAL A 250 -31.70 -21.45 2.44
C VAL A 250 -30.59 -20.58 3.04
N CYS A 251 -30.47 -19.36 2.53
CA CYS A 251 -29.53 -18.36 3.02
C CYS A 251 -30.27 -17.18 3.65
N ILE A 252 -29.62 -16.52 4.61
CA ILE A 252 -30.09 -15.23 5.08
C ILE A 252 -29.99 -14.22 3.95
N LEU A 253 -31.03 -13.41 3.75
CA LEU A 253 -31.07 -12.37 2.71
C LEU A 253 -30.49 -11.03 3.19
N SER A 254 -29.89 -11.00 4.38
CA SER A 254 -29.26 -9.78 4.91
C SER A 254 -27.91 -9.56 4.23
N ILE A 255 -27.83 -8.47 3.46
CA ILE A 255 -26.60 -8.02 2.80
C ILE A 255 -26.04 -6.86 3.61
N PRO A 256 -24.84 -6.99 4.20
CA PRO A 256 -24.24 -5.91 4.98
C PRO A 256 -23.84 -4.74 4.06
N LEU A 257 -23.83 -3.53 4.62
CA LEU A 257 -23.31 -2.35 3.94
C LEU A 257 -21.88 -2.09 4.42
N CYS A 258 -21.02 -1.69 3.48
CA CYS A 258 -19.69 -1.16 3.80
C CYS A 258 -19.77 0.35 3.97
N GLN A 259 -18.88 0.91 4.78
CA GLN A 259 -18.73 2.36 4.94
C GLN A 259 -18.10 3.01 3.70
N GLU A 260 -18.08 4.35 3.65
CA GLU A 260 -17.45 5.10 2.56
C GLU A 260 -15.98 4.70 2.37
N LYS A 261 -15.51 4.61 1.11
CA LYS A 261 -14.17 4.13 0.70
C LYS A 261 -13.93 2.63 0.87
N TRP A 262 -14.97 1.87 1.19
CA TRP A 262 -14.94 0.41 1.23
C TRP A 262 -15.95 -0.17 0.25
N ARG A 263 -15.55 -1.24 -0.43
CA ARG A 263 -16.38 -1.98 -1.38
C ARG A 263 -16.78 -3.32 -0.79
N LEU A 264 -18.07 -3.64 -0.90
CA LEU A 264 -18.59 -4.94 -0.53
C LEU A 264 -18.16 -5.99 -1.57
N HIS A 265 -17.50 -7.04 -1.07
CA HIS A 265 -17.16 -8.23 -1.82
C HIS A 265 -17.92 -9.42 -1.24
N SER A 266 -18.45 -10.28 -2.12
CA SER A 266 -19.15 -11.49 -1.70
C SER A 266 -18.91 -12.64 -2.65
N TYR A 267 -18.93 -13.84 -2.11
CA TYR A 267 -18.79 -15.10 -2.85
C TYR A 267 -19.37 -16.25 -2.01
N PRO A 268 -19.87 -17.33 -2.66
CA PRO A 268 -20.34 -18.51 -1.95
C PRO A 268 -19.19 -19.16 -1.19
N SER A 269 -19.31 -19.26 0.13
CA SER A 269 -18.24 -19.76 1.00
C SER A 269 -18.77 -20.52 2.21
N LEU A 270 -20.01 -20.22 2.61
CA LEU A 270 -20.66 -20.87 3.72
C LEU A 270 -21.38 -22.14 3.24
N GLN A 271 -21.83 -22.95 4.21
CA GLN A 271 -22.71 -24.07 3.93
C GLN A 271 -23.91 -23.63 3.08
N ASN A 272 -24.46 -24.57 2.31
CA ASN A 272 -25.61 -24.34 1.44
C ASN A 272 -25.39 -23.35 0.28
N GLY A 273 -24.14 -22.98 -0.02
CA GLY A 273 -23.85 -21.98 -1.05
C GLY A 273 -24.09 -20.54 -0.61
N CYS A 274 -24.21 -20.29 0.70
CA CYS A 274 -24.44 -18.94 1.18
C CYS A 274 -23.20 -18.06 1.05
N ASN A 275 -23.44 -16.80 0.72
CA ASN A 275 -22.39 -15.82 0.54
C ASN A 275 -21.74 -15.48 1.88
N ASN A 276 -20.41 -15.42 1.87
CA ASN A 276 -19.65 -14.67 2.86
C ASN A 276 -19.38 -13.26 2.31
N TYR A 277 -19.23 -12.29 3.21
CA TYR A 277 -19.13 -10.87 2.86
C TYR A 277 -17.90 -10.24 3.51
N TYR A 278 -17.17 -9.44 2.73
CA TYR A 278 -16.01 -8.67 3.15
C TYR A 278 -16.15 -7.22 2.69
N CYS A 279 -15.65 -6.29 3.50
CA CYS A 279 -15.45 -4.92 3.08
C CYS A 279 -13.96 -4.71 2.82
N ASP A 280 -13.60 -4.47 1.56
CA ASP A 280 -12.23 -4.16 1.14
C ASP A 280 -12.08 -2.67 0.83
N PRO A 281 -10.88 -2.07 0.94
CA PRO A 281 -10.67 -0.71 0.48
C PRO A 281 -10.93 -0.59 -1.03
N ASP A 282 -11.65 0.45 -1.42
CA ASP A 282 -12.17 0.63 -2.78
C ASP A 282 -11.10 0.84 -3.87
N PHE A 283 -9.92 1.30 -3.45
CA PHE A 283 -8.73 1.49 -4.28
C PHE A 283 -8.01 0.19 -4.62
N THR A 284 -8.30 -0.91 -3.91
CA THR A 284 -7.71 -2.20 -4.21
C THR A 284 -8.31 -2.80 -5.48
N THR A 285 -7.57 -3.70 -6.15
CA THR A 285 -8.10 -4.38 -7.33
C THR A 285 -9.35 -5.14 -6.94
N PRO A 286 -10.46 -5.04 -7.69
CA PRO A 286 -11.66 -5.81 -7.38
C PRO A 286 -11.31 -7.30 -7.29
N ALA A 287 -11.80 -7.97 -6.24
CA ALA A 287 -11.71 -9.42 -6.16
C ALA A 287 -12.31 -10.06 -7.42
N GLN A 288 -11.81 -11.24 -7.78
CA GLN A 288 -12.31 -11.98 -8.94
C GLN A 288 -13.82 -12.18 -8.84
N GLN A 289 -14.54 -11.74 -9.88
CA GLN A 289 -15.96 -12.05 -10.01
C GLN A 289 -16.10 -13.47 -10.55
N ILE A 290 -16.81 -14.32 -9.81
CA ILE A 290 -17.29 -15.60 -10.32
C ILE A 290 -18.41 -15.27 -11.31
N LYS A 291 -18.18 -15.55 -12.60
CA LYS A 291 -19.20 -15.43 -13.64
C LYS A 291 -20.02 -16.70 -13.76
#